data_AF-A0A8D8XAV7-F1
#
_entry.id   AF-A0A8D8XAV7-F1
#
_cell.length_a   1.000
_cell.length_b   1.000
_cell.length_c   1.000
_cell.angle_alpha   90.00
_cell.angle_beta   90.00
_cell.angle_gamma   90.00
#
_symmetry.space_group_name_H-M   'P 1'
#
loop_
_entity.id
_entity.type
_entity.pdbx_description
1 polymer ?
#
loop_
_entity_poly.entity_id
_entity_poly.type
_entity_poly.pdbx_seq_one_letter_code
_entity_poly.pdbx_strand_id
1 'polypeptide(L)'
;MKIIDLQGVKSDEYMQALEKELRELIEKKKGLDKCLDTAKRESKRMDVEIVKTMLQIRKDQLNLDQAKAQLVTARVAVDGKTKLLGHVRNQNQELAMHENMLQLRRAQLRSQMIKHSNQVYSLEKTRIEMDSIIATRRAEIETAKSVLLTRKRTLMEIRSNLKRSLDHLTVRIDQLKTRFDVIVYSLEGEVYNCVAFTIQNIQEKHVLLEQGNELEADIIKAEKEIIALENTVQVVNSSNVSYKSAVFQVEEYNLDIEQDIDKQLEQELCVLEDIQSDVAELTKDIQTLEENLTWLIDRENQLTKQWTDKDNKVQQLGVELNQQTTKLIRAEKQIKQLKRTLELIGHEKQPMILLAEKDLCTKELIESNESALQQLAELSVRHPETAPILSQYLSHMKLSLPLRHSPATSVLSARSQMSDL
;
A
#
# COMPACT_ATOMS: atom_id res chain seq x y z
N MET A 1 -2.50 -178.32 -34.51
CA MET A 1 -2.23 -179.75 -34.20
C MET A 1 -2.19 -179.85 -32.68
N LYS A 2 -3.17 -180.53 -32.03
CA LYS A 2 -3.44 -180.56 -30.56
C LYS A 2 -3.78 -179.15 -29.96
N ILE A 3 -4.92 -178.86 -29.30
CA ILE A 3 -6.02 -179.64 -28.66
C ILE A 3 -5.45 -180.67 -27.65
N ILE A 4 -5.65 -180.61 -26.34
CA ILE A 4 -6.89 -180.77 -25.56
C ILE A 4 -6.56 -180.30 -24.12
N ASP A 5 -7.42 -179.74 -23.27
CA ASP A 5 -8.63 -178.87 -23.36
C ASP A 5 -9.01 -178.47 -21.91
N LEU A 6 -9.90 -177.48 -21.72
CA LEU A 6 -10.85 -177.41 -20.58
C LEU A 6 -11.91 -176.31 -20.84
N GLN A 7 -13.10 -176.72 -21.27
CA GLN A 7 -14.23 -175.82 -21.52
C GLN A 7 -14.95 -175.44 -20.22
N GLY A 8 -15.42 -174.19 -20.15
CA GLY A 8 -16.29 -173.67 -19.10
C GLY A 8 -17.01 -172.44 -19.64
N VAL A 9 -18.22 -172.64 -20.16
CA VAL A 9 -19.03 -171.67 -20.91
C VAL A 9 -19.08 -170.31 -20.20
N LYS A 10 -18.53 -169.27 -20.83
CA LYS A 10 -18.70 -167.88 -20.40
C LYS A 10 -20.08 -167.41 -20.87
N SER A 11 -20.84 -166.74 -20.00
CA SER A 11 -22.06 -166.03 -20.42
C SER A 11 -21.68 -164.88 -21.35
N ASP A 12 -22.26 -164.88 -22.56
CA ASP A 12 -22.07 -163.85 -23.59
C ASP A 12 -22.40 -162.45 -23.06
N GLU A 13 -23.37 -162.36 -22.15
CA GLU A 13 -23.80 -161.13 -21.49
C GLU A 13 -22.68 -160.44 -20.70
N TYR A 14 -21.77 -161.19 -20.08
CA TYR A 14 -20.70 -160.62 -19.25
C TYR A 14 -19.55 -160.07 -20.10
N MET A 15 -19.25 -160.72 -21.24
CA MET A 15 -18.32 -160.18 -22.24
C MET A 15 -18.90 -158.93 -22.91
N GLN A 16 -20.17 -158.95 -23.31
CA GLN A 16 -20.83 -157.79 -23.91
C GLN A 16 -20.97 -156.61 -22.93
N ALA A 17 -21.24 -156.88 -21.65
CA ALA A 17 -21.24 -155.85 -20.60
C ALA A 17 -19.85 -155.19 -20.46
N LEU A 18 -18.79 -155.99 -20.39
CA LEU A 18 -17.42 -155.49 -20.27
C LEU A 18 -16.97 -154.74 -21.54
N GLU A 19 -17.35 -155.19 -22.74
CA GLU A 19 -17.10 -154.47 -23.99
C GLU A 19 -17.90 -153.17 -24.12
N LYS A 20 -19.09 -153.12 -23.51
CA LYS A 20 -19.89 -151.89 -23.43
C LYS A 20 -19.26 -150.90 -22.45
N GLU A 21 -18.85 -151.35 -21.27
CA GLU A 21 -18.13 -150.54 -20.29
C GLU A 21 -16.78 -150.05 -20.84
N LEU A 22 -16.04 -150.89 -21.57
CA LEU A 22 -14.81 -150.51 -22.27
C LEU A 22 -15.09 -149.44 -23.35
N ARG A 23 -16.17 -149.57 -24.14
CA ARG A 23 -16.59 -148.55 -25.10
C ARG A 23 -16.98 -147.23 -24.43
N GLU A 24 -17.71 -147.28 -23.32
CA GLU A 24 -18.07 -146.10 -22.53
C GLU A 24 -16.83 -145.43 -21.93
N LEU A 25 -15.86 -146.20 -21.43
CA LEU A 25 -14.57 -145.68 -20.94
C LEU A 25 -13.73 -145.08 -22.08
N ILE A 26 -13.75 -145.66 -23.28
CA ILE A 26 -13.08 -145.11 -24.46
C ILE A 26 -13.73 -143.78 -24.90
N GLU A 27 -15.06 -143.67 -24.93
CA GLU A 27 -15.72 -142.39 -25.24
C GLU A 27 -15.54 -141.34 -24.13
N LYS A 28 -15.59 -141.73 -22.85
CA LYS A 28 -15.22 -140.85 -21.73
C LYS A 28 -13.78 -140.35 -21.87
N LYS A 29 -12.84 -141.23 -22.25
CA LYS A 29 -11.44 -140.85 -22.52
C LYS A 29 -11.33 -139.88 -23.71
N LYS A 30 -11.97 -140.16 -24.85
CA LYS A 30 -12.00 -139.23 -26.00
C LYS A 30 -12.61 -137.87 -25.64
N GLY A 31 -13.64 -137.85 -24.78
CA GLY A 31 -14.23 -136.63 -24.24
C GLY A 31 -13.23 -135.85 -23.37
N LEU A 32 -12.57 -136.53 -22.45
CA LEU A 32 -11.50 -135.95 -21.61
C LEU A 32 -10.32 -135.44 -22.43
N ASP A 33 -9.85 -136.19 -23.44
CA ASP A 33 -8.75 -135.77 -24.33
C ASP A 33 -9.14 -134.52 -25.13
N LYS A 34 -10.38 -134.42 -25.64
CA LYS A 34 -10.90 -133.20 -26.29
C LYS A 34 -10.95 -132.00 -25.33
N CYS A 35 -11.40 -132.21 -24.09
CA CYS A 35 -11.43 -131.17 -23.05
C CYS A 35 -10.02 -130.75 -22.61
N LEU A 36 -9.09 -131.69 -22.54
CA LEU A 36 -7.68 -131.44 -22.26
C LEU A 36 -7.07 -130.57 -23.37
N ASP A 37 -7.37 -130.86 -24.63
CA ASP A 37 -6.85 -130.11 -25.76
C ASP A 37 -7.52 -128.73 -25.96
N THR A 38 -8.77 -128.53 -25.54
CA THR A 38 -9.35 -127.17 -25.43
C THR A 38 -8.69 -126.41 -24.29
N ALA A 39 -8.54 -127.01 -23.11
CA ALA A 39 -7.87 -126.38 -21.97
C ALA A 39 -6.42 -125.97 -22.28
N LYS A 40 -5.64 -126.82 -22.97
CA LYS A 40 -4.29 -126.49 -23.47
C LYS A 40 -4.29 -125.32 -24.46
N ARG A 41 -5.32 -125.21 -25.31
CA ARG A 41 -5.45 -124.10 -26.28
C ARG A 41 -5.79 -122.78 -25.59
N GLU A 42 -6.73 -122.79 -24.65
CA GLU A 42 -7.05 -121.59 -23.87
C GLU A 42 -5.90 -121.18 -22.93
N SER A 43 -5.18 -122.13 -22.30
CA SER A 43 -3.96 -121.83 -21.55
C SER A 43 -2.94 -121.09 -22.42
N LYS A 44 -2.63 -121.60 -23.62
CA LYS A 44 -1.69 -120.94 -24.55
C LYS A 44 -2.16 -119.56 -25.02
N ARG A 45 -3.47 -119.35 -25.18
CA ARG A 45 -4.04 -118.03 -25.50
C ARG A 45 -3.82 -117.06 -24.33
N MET A 46 -4.15 -117.51 -23.12
CA MET A 46 -3.97 -116.74 -21.89
C MET A 46 -2.49 -116.41 -21.65
N ASP A 47 -1.56 -117.33 -21.91
CA ASP A 47 -0.11 -117.08 -21.84
C ASP A 47 0.32 -115.95 -22.79
N VAL A 48 -0.19 -115.94 -24.02
CA VAL A 48 0.08 -114.88 -25.02
C VAL A 48 -0.55 -113.54 -24.60
N GLU A 49 -1.75 -113.55 -24.03
CA GLU A 49 -2.40 -112.35 -23.49
C GLU A 49 -1.68 -111.79 -22.26
N ILE A 50 -1.18 -112.65 -21.37
CA ILE A 50 -0.31 -112.28 -20.25
C ILE A 50 0.97 -111.61 -20.75
N VAL A 51 1.66 -112.19 -21.75
CA VAL A 51 2.85 -111.55 -22.36
C VAL A 51 2.51 -110.20 -23.00
N LYS A 52 1.39 -110.10 -23.74
CA LYS A 52 0.96 -108.85 -24.39
C LYS A 52 0.63 -107.76 -23.38
N THR A 53 -0.08 -108.09 -22.30
CA THR A 53 -0.43 -107.16 -21.22
C THR A 53 0.81 -106.74 -20.43
N MET A 54 1.74 -107.65 -20.11
CA MET A 54 3.02 -107.30 -19.49
C MET A 54 3.86 -106.33 -20.34
N LEU A 55 3.90 -106.52 -21.66
CA LEU A 55 4.59 -105.59 -22.58
C LEU A 55 3.92 -104.21 -22.60
N GLN A 56 2.59 -104.16 -22.58
CA GLN A 56 1.84 -102.89 -22.52
C GLN A 56 2.06 -102.17 -21.18
N ILE A 57 1.97 -102.88 -20.05
CA ILE A 57 2.29 -102.34 -18.71
C ILE A 57 3.71 -101.76 -18.70
N ARG A 58 4.70 -102.47 -19.24
CA ARG A 58 6.09 -101.99 -19.31
C ARG A 58 6.24 -100.73 -20.17
N LYS A 59 5.48 -100.61 -21.27
CA LYS A 59 5.45 -99.41 -22.11
C LYS A 59 4.82 -98.23 -21.38
N ASP A 60 3.70 -98.45 -20.69
CA ASP A 60 2.99 -97.40 -19.96
C ASP A 60 3.76 -96.95 -18.72
N GLN A 61 4.49 -97.85 -18.05
CA GLN A 61 5.45 -97.52 -17.00
C GLN A 61 6.54 -96.54 -17.52
N LEU A 62 7.12 -96.83 -18.69
CA LEU A 62 8.13 -95.97 -19.30
C LEU A 62 7.57 -94.59 -19.69
N ASN A 63 6.37 -94.56 -20.28
CA ASN A 63 5.67 -93.31 -20.59
C ASN A 63 5.37 -92.48 -19.33
N LEU A 64 4.93 -93.14 -18.25
CA LEU A 64 4.65 -92.52 -16.97
C LEU A 64 5.91 -91.93 -16.34
N ASP A 65 7.04 -92.63 -16.39
CA ASP A 65 8.29 -92.15 -15.81
C ASP A 65 8.90 -91.00 -16.64
N GLN A 66 8.73 -91.01 -17.97
CA GLN A 66 9.04 -89.86 -18.83
C GLN A 66 8.15 -88.64 -18.50
N ALA A 67 6.83 -88.84 -18.33
CA ALA A 67 5.91 -87.77 -17.95
C ALA A 67 6.23 -87.18 -16.56
N LYS A 68 6.60 -88.02 -15.59
CA LYS A 68 7.09 -87.57 -14.27
C LYS A 68 8.35 -86.72 -14.40
N ALA A 69 9.33 -87.15 -15.20
CA ALA A 69 10.56 -86.38 -15.41
C ALA A 69 10.26 -85.02 -16.06
N GLN A 70 9.41 -84.98 -17.08
CA GLN A 70 8.96 -83.73 -17.71
C GLN A 70 8.24 -82.81 -16.70
N LEU A 71 7.33 -83.34 -15.88
CA LEU A 71 6.63 -82.59 -14.84
C LEU A 71 7.60 -81.96 -13.84
N VAL A 72 8.62 -82.71 -13.38
CA VAL A 72 9.66 -82.18 -12.48
C VAL A 72 10.44 -81.04 -13.15
N THR A 73 10.88 -81.20 -14.41
CA THR A 73 11.59 -80.12 -15.12
C THR A 73 10.72 -78.88 -15.34
N ALA A 74 9.45 -79.06 -15.70
CA ALA A 74 8.49 -77.97 -15.86
C ALA A 74 8.25 -77.23 -14.54
N ARG A 75 8.12 -77.95 -13.42
CA ARG A 75 7.97 -77.37 -12.08
C ARG A 75 9.18 -76.51 -11.70
N VAL A 76 10.40 -77.02 -11.87
CA VAL A 76 11.64 -76.25 -11.61
C VAL A 76 11.72 -75.01 -12.52
N ALA A 77 11.31 -75.11 -13.78
CA ALA A 77 11.26 -73.97 -14.70
C ALA A 77 10.22 -72.91 -14.29
N VAL A 78 9.06 -73.33 -13.76
CA VAL A 78 8.06 -72.42 -13.18
C VAL A 78 8.60 -71.75 -11.92
N ASP A 79 9.19 -72.52 -11.00
CA ASP A 79 9.77 -71.99 -9.75
C ASP A 79 10.94 -71.02 -10.00
N GLY A 80 11.70 -71.21 -11.09
CA GLY A 80 12.71 -70.24 -11.54
C GLY A 80 12.08 -68.94 -12.08
N LYS A 81 11.03 -69.05 -12.89
CA LYS A 81 10.31 -67.90 -13.47
C LYS A 81 9.57 -67.08 -12.42
N THR A 82 8.96 -67.71 -11.41
CA THR A 82 8.27 -66.99 -10.32
C THR A 82 9.25 -66.18 -9.48
N LYS A 83 10.45 -66.73 -9.19
CA LYS A 83 11.54 -66.00 -8.52
C LYS A 83 12.02 -64.80 -9.35
N LEU A 84 12.24 -64.98 -10.65
CA LEU A 84 12.65 -63.90 -11.55
C LEU A 84 11.58 -62.80 -11.64
N LEU A 85 10.30 -63.17 -11.73
CA LEU A 85 9.17 -62.22 -11.72
C LEU A 85 9.13 -61.44 -10.39
N GLY A 86 9.39 -62.09 -9.26
CA GLY A 86 9.55 -61.41 -7.97
C GLY A 86 10.68 -60.39 -7.97
N HIS A 87 11.85 -60.75 -8.50
CA HIS A 87 12.99 -59.83 -8.59
C HIS A 87 12.70 -58.61 -9.48
N VAL A 88 12.15 -58.82 -10.69
CA VAL A 88 11.77 -57.74 -11.61
C VAL A 88 10.67 -56.85 -11.00
N ARG A 89 9.72 -57.43 -10.24
CA ARG A 89 8.70 -56.66 -9.53
C ARG A 89 9.30 -55.75 -8.46
N ASN A 90 10.26 -56.25 -7.68
CA ASN A 90 10.94 -55.46 -6.66
C ASN A 90 11.76 -54.33 -7.30
N GLN A 91 12.54 -54.62 -8.35
CA GLN A 91 13.28 -53.60 -9.12
C GLN A 91 12.35 -52.51 -9.69
N ASN A 92 11.18 -52.90 -10.21
CA ASN A 92 10.21 -51.93 -10.72
C ASN A 92 9.61 -51.06 -9.59
N GLN A 93 9.42 -51.61 -8.39
CA GLN A 93 9.00 -50.84 -7.21
C GLN A 93 10.09 -49.87 -6.73
N GLU A 94 11.36 -50.28 -6.74
CA GLU A 94 12.51 -49.42 -6.44
C GLU A 94 12.62 -48.26 -7.45
N LEU A 95 12.52 -48.55 -8.75
CA LEU A 95 12.53 -47.54 -9.81
C LEU A 95 11.35 -46.55 -9.67
N ALA A 96 10.13 -47.05 -9.41
CA ALA A 96 8.97 -46.19 -9.18
C ALA A 96 9.13 -45.30 -7.92
N MET A 97 9.76 -45.81 -6.85
CA MET A 97 10.09 -45.01 -5.67
C MET A 97 11.12 -43.92 -6.00
N HIS A 98 12.17 -44.25 -6.75
CA HIS A 98 13.16 -43.27 -7.21
C HIS A 98 12.54 -42.20 -8.12
N GLU A 99 11.65 -42.58 -9.03
CA GLU A 99 10.93 -41.63 -9.88
C GLU A 99 10.08 -40.67 -9.02
N ASN A 100 9.27 -41.18 -8.10
CA ASN A 100 8.46 -40.36 -7.19
C ASN A 100 9.31 -39.39 -6.37
N MET A 101 10.47 -39.83 -5.86
CA MET A 101 11.42 -38.97 -5.15
C MET A 101 11.98 -37.85 -6.04
N LEU A 102 12.31 -38.15 -7.31
CA LEU A 102 12.75 -37.15 -8.29
C LEU A 102 11.63 -36.19 -8.67
N GLN A 103 10.39 -36.67 -8.83
CA GLN A 103 9.22 -35.82 -9.09
C GLN A 103 8.96 -34.86 -7.92
N LEU A 104 9.06 -35.31 -6.67
CA LEU A 104 8.94 -34.48 -5.48
C LEU A 104 10.04 -33.41 -5.43
N ARG A 105 11.30 -33.79 -5.65
CA ARG A 105 12.44 -32.84 -5.68
C ARG A 105 12.28 -31.81 -6.80
N ARG A 106 11.78 -32.21 -7.97
CA ARG A 106 11.43 -31.31 -9.08
C ARG A 106 10.32 -30.32 -8.69
N ALA A 107 9.29 -30.76 -7.97
CA ALA A 107 8.22 -29.88 -7.48
C ALA A 107 8.74 -28.88 -6.43
N GLN A 108 9.59 -29.31 -5.50
CA GLN A 108 10.24 -28.44 -4.51
C GLN A 108 11.11 -27.37 -5.19
N LEU A 109 11.97 -27.75 -6.14
CA LEU A 109 12.82 -26.82 -6.89
C LEU A 109 12.00 -25.83 -7.71
N ARG A 110 10.90 -26.27 -8.36
CA ARG A 110 9.96 -25.37 -9.05
C ARG A 110 9.32 -24.36 -8.09
N SER A 111 8.91 -24.79 -6.90
CA SER A 111 8.35 -23.89 -5.88
C SER A 111 9.38 -22.85 -5.40
N GLN A 112 10.63 -23.26 -5.18
CA GLN A 112 11.72 -22.34 -4.84
C GLN A 112 12.02 -21.35 -5.98
N MET A 113 12.08 -21.83 -7.23
CA MET A 113 12.28 -20.99 -8.41
C MET A 113 11.18 -19.92 -8.56
N ILE A 114 9.91 -20.29 -8.37
CA ILE A 114 8.78 -19.35 -8.40
C ILE A 114 8.89 -18.32 -7.26
N LYS A 115 9.24 -18.75 -6.04
CA LYS A 115 9.45 -17.84 -4.90
C LYS A 115 10.55 -16.82 -5.19
N HIS A 116 11.70 -17.26 -5.72
CA HIS A 116 12.78 -16.36 -6.10
C HIS A 116 12.43 -15.45 -7.28
N SER A 117 11.70 -15.95 -8.29
CA SER A 117 11.19 -15.14 -9.39
C SER A 117 10.28 -14.02 -8.90
N ASN A 118 9.37 -14.32 -7.95
CA ASN A 118 8.48 -13.33 -7.36
C ASN A 118 9.24 -12.31 -6.50
N GLN A 119 10.28 -12.74 -5.75
CA GLN A 119 11.15 -11.86 -5.00
C GLN A 119 11.91 -10.89 -5.92
N VAL A 120 12.55 -11.39 -6.98
CA VAL A 120 13.26 -10.57 -7.97
C VAL A 120 12.30 -9.59 -8.64
N TYR A 121 11.11 -10.03 -9.06
CA TYR A 121 10.08 -9.15 -9.62
C TYR A 121 9.66 -8.05 -8.63
N SER A 122 9.44 -8.39 -7.35
CA SER A 122 9.07 -7.39 -6.34
C SER A 122 10.18 -6.37 -6.08
N LEU A 123 11.45 -6.80 -6.08
CA LEU A 123 12.60 -5.93 -5.89
C LEU A 123 12.82 -5.01 -7.08
N GLU A 124 12.67 -5.52 -8.30
CA GLU A 124 12.80 -4.70 -9.52
C GLU A 124 11.67 -3.67 -9.62
N LYS A 125 10.44 -4.06 -9.25
CA LYS A 125 9.31 -3.13 -9.14
C LYS A 125 9.60 -2.01 -8.14
N THR A 126 10.04 -2.32 -6.91
CA THR A 126 10.36 -1.29 -5.92
C THR A 126 11.56 -0.44 -6.32
N ARG A 127 12.54 -1.01 -7.05
CA ARG A 127 13.66 -0.24 -7.63
C ARG A 127 13.15 0.80 -8.61
N ILE A 128 12.30 0.43 -9.57
CA ILE A 128 11.72 1.33 -10.57
C ILE A 128 10.86 2.42 -9.90
N GLU A 129 10.07 2.07 -8.89
CA GLU A 129 9.30 3.03 -8.10
C GLU A 129 10.20 4.05 -7.37
N MET A 130 11.30 3.58 -6.75
CA MET A 130 12.28 4.44 -6.09
C MET A 130 13.06 5.32 -7.08
N ASP A 131 13.49 4.77 -8.22
CA ASP A 131 14.18 5.51 -9.28
C ASP A 131 13.27 6.63 -9.82
N SER A 132 11.97 6.37 -9.97
CA SER A 132 10.96 7.37 -10.35
C SER A 132 10.80 8.47 -9.29
N ILE A 133 10.70 8.12 -8.00
CA ILE A 133 10.59 9.09 -6.89
C ILE A 133 11.87 9.94 -6.78
N ILE A 134 13.05 9.33 -7.00
CA ILE A 134 14.32 10.06 -7.01
C ILE A 134 14.38 11.02 -8.20
N ALA A 135 13.89 10.63 -9.38
CA ALA A 135 13.83 11.50 -10.55
C ALA A 135 12.90 12.70 -10.33
N THR A 136 11.70 12.50 -9.79
CA THR A 136 10.77 13.62 -9.50
C THR A 136 11.33 14.55 -8.43
N ARG A 137 11.88 14.03 -7.32
CA ARG A 137 12.52 14.87 -6.29
C ARG A 137 13.74 15.63 -6.83
N ARG A 138 14.54 15.05 -7.72
CA ARG A 138 15.64 15.78 -8.39
C ARG A 138 15.12 16.93 -9.25
N ALA A 139 14.03 16.72 -10.00
CA ALA A 139 13.40 17.78 -10.80
C ALA A 139 12.83 18.90 -9.91
N GLU A 140 12.15 18.57 -8.81
CA GLU A 140 11.65 19.54 -7.82
C GLU A 140 12.77 20.37 -7.18
N ILE A 141 13.89 19.72 -6.81
CA ILE A 141 15.04 20.42 -6.23
C ILE A 141 15.67 21.39 -7.25
N GLU A 142 15.79 20.99 -8.52
CA GLU A 142 16.35 21.86 -9.55
C GLU A 142 15.42 23.02 -9.93
N THR A 143 14.09 22.81 -9.97
CA THR A 143 13.14 23.92 -10.17
C THR A 143 13.17 24.88 -8.98
N ALA A 144 13.12 24.40 -7.74
CA ALA A 144 13.26 25.24 -6.54
C ALA A 144 14.58 26.02 -6.51
N LYS A 145 15.70 25.37 -6.86
CA LYS A 145 17.02 26.01 -7.02
C LYS A 145 17.01 27.08 -8.11
N SER A 146 16.34 26.84 -9.24
CA SER A 146 16.20 27.83 -10.31
C SER A 146 15.43 29.08 -9.84
N VAL A 147 14.36 28.91 -9.06
CA VAL A 147 13.56 30.00 -8.48
C VAL A 147 14.36 30.79 -7.44
N LEU A 148 15.15 30.12 -6.60
CA LEU A 148 16.06 30.80 -5.67
C LEU A 148 17.15 31.59 -6.41
N LEU A 149 17.67 31.08 -7.53
CA LEU A 149 18.64 31.79 -8.36
C LEU A 149 18.03 33.01 -9.06
N THR A 150 16.81 32.95 -9.57
CA THR A 150 16.13 34.14 -10.15
C THR A 150 15.78 35.15 -9.06
N ARG A 151 15.32 34.71 -7.87
CA ARG A 151 15.10 35.60 -6.73
C ARG A 151 16.39 36.28 -6.26
N LYS A 152 17.52 35.56 -6.25
CA LYS A 152 18.84 36.15 -5.96
C LYS A 152 19.24 37.23 -6.98
N ARG A 153 19.01 37.02 -8.27
CA ARG A 153 19.30 38.03 -9.32
C ARG A 153 18.45 39.29 -9.15
N THR A 154 17.13 39.14 -9.03
CA THR A 154 16.22 40.29 -8.84
C THR A 154 16.55 41.09 -7.57
N LEU A 155 16.92 40.43 -6.46
CA LEU A 155 17.38 41.11 -5.25
C LEU A 155 18.74 41.84 -5.45
N MET A 156 19.66 41.28 -6.25
CA MET A 156 20.91 41.94 -6.61
C MET A 156 20.68 43.18 -7.49
N GLU A 157 19.73 43.13 -8.42
CA GLU A 157 19.31 44.25 -9.26
C GLU A 157 18.66 45.36 -8.42
N ILE A 158 17.70 45.02 -7.55
CA ILE A 158 17.08 45.96 -6.60
C ILE A 158 18.15 46.62 -5.71
N ARG A 159 19.07 45.83 -5.14
CA ARG A 159 20.20 46.37 -4.36
C ARG A 159 21.09 47.32 -5.18
N SER A 160 21.36 47.00 -6.45
CA SER A 160 22.14 47.89 -7.32
C SER A 160 21.39 49.18 -7.65
N ASN A 161 20.07 49.12 -7.83
CA ASN A 161 19.24 50.30 -8.11
C ASN A 161 19.17 51.20 -6.86
N LEU A 162 18.86 50.63 -5.69
CA LEU A 162 18.88 51.34 -4.41
C LEU A 162 20.23 51.99 -4.12
N LYS A 163 21.35 51.30 -4.43
CA LYS A 163 22.67 51.91 -4.31
C LYS A 163 22.85 53.12 -5.23
N ARG A 164 22.45 53.04 -6.52
CA ARG A 164 22.52 54.21 -7.42
C ARG A 164 21.65 55.38 -6.92
N SER A 165 20.47 55.10 -6.37
CA SER A 165 19.61 56.13 -5.77
C SER A 165 20.25 56.77 -4.53
N LEU A 166 20.90 55.96 -3.67
CA LEU A 166 21.65 56.45 -2.52
C LEU A 166 22.83 57.32 -2.96
N ASP A 167 23.66 56.83 -3.88
CA ASP A 167 24.82 57.55 -4.41
C ASP A 167 24.38 58.90 -5.03
N HIS A 168 23.24 58.94 -5.76
CA HIS A 168 22.63 60.17 -6.27
C HIS A 168 22.18 61.13 -5.15
N LEU A 169 21.52 60.62 -4.10
CA LEU A 169 21.11 61.44 -2.95
C LEU A 169 22.33 61.99 -2.18
N THR A 170 23.40 61.21 -2.03
CA THR A 170 24.66 61.67 -1.42
C THR A 170 25.26 62.81 -2.24
N VAL A 171 25.40 62.66 -3.56
CA VAL A 171 25.86 63.75 -4.45
C VAL A 171 24.96 64.98 -4.35
N ARG A 172 23.63 64.80 -4.25
CA ARG A 172 22.69 65.92 -4.09
C ARG A 172 22.84 66.63 -2.75
N ILE A 173 23.11 65.89 -1.67
CA ILE A 173 23.39 66.46 -0.34
C ILE A 173 24.70 67.25 -0.37
N ASP A 174 25.76 66.74 -1.00
CA ASP A 174 27.04 67.44 -1.06
C ASP A 174 26.98 68.67 -1.98
N GLN A 175 26.15 68.65 -3.04
CA GLN A 175 25.79 69.86 -3.81
C GLN A 175 25.02 70.90 -2.98
N LEU A 176 24.17 70.47 -2.05
CA LEU A 176 23.42 71.39 -1.17
C LEU A 176 24.33 71.97 -0.09
N LYS A 177 25.22 71.17 0.51
CA LYS A 177 26.26 71.65 1.44
C LYS A 177 27.16 72.68 0.78
N THR A 178 27.76 72.35 -0.36
CA THR A 178 28.64 73.29 -1.09
C THR A 178 27.94 74.59 -1.50
N ARG A 179 26.65 74.54 -1.87
CA ARG A 179 25.83 75.75 -2.07
C ARG A 179 25.62 76.55 -0.78
N PHE A 180 25.33 75.87 0.33
CA PHE A 180 25.17 76.50 1.64
C PHE A 180 26.48 77.16 2.10
N ASP A 181 27.61 76.46 2.00
CA ASP A 181 28.94 76.97 2.36
C ASP A 181 29.30 78.20 1.54
N VAL A 182 28.99 78.21 0.23
CA VAL A 182 29.15 79.40 -0.63
C VAL A 182 28.23 80.54 -0.20
N ILE A 183 26.96 80.27 0.14
CA ILE A 183 26.03 81.30 0.64
C ILE A 183 26.52 81.87 1.98
N VAL A 184 26.99 81.04 2.91
CA VAL A 184 27.55 81.49 4.20
C VAL A 184 28.80 82.33 3.97
N TYR A 185 29.72 81.92 3.10
CA TYR A 185 30.92 82.69 2.79
C TYR A 185 30.59 84.04 2.11
N SER A 186 29.64 84.06 1.18
CA SER A 186 29.14 85.31 0.57
C SER A 186 28.43 86.20 1.60
N LEU A 187 27.63 85.63 2.50
CA LEU A 187 27.00 86.37 3.58
C LEU A 187 28.01 86.89 4.60
N GLU A 188 29.07 86.17 4.94
CA GLU A 188 30.12 86.71 5.81
C GLU A 188 30.81 87.90 5.12
N GLY A 189 31.11 87.80 3.83
CA GLY A 189 31.65 88.93 3.04
C GLY A 189 30.71 90.13 2.95
N GLU A 190 29.43 89.90 2.61
CA GLU A 190 28.43 90.95 2.47
C GLU A 190 27.95 91.52 3.81
N VAL A 191 27.85 90.72 4.87
CA VAL A 191 27.45 91.19 6.22
C VAL A 191 28.60 91.98 6.85
N TYR A 192 29.88 91.59 6.69
CA TYR A 192 30.97 92.47 7.11
C TYR A 192 30.92 93.82 6.38
N ASN A 193 30.72 93.80 5.05
CA ASN A 193 30.69 95.04 4.26
C ASN A 193 29.43 95.88 4.54
N CYS A 194 28.26 95.26 4.71
CA CYS A 194 26.97 95.91 4.96
C CYS A 194 26.84 96.41 6.41
N VAL A 195 27.32 95.66 7.40
CA VAL A 195 27.38 96.14 8.79
C VAL A 195 28.42 97.25 8.92
N ALA A 196 29.59 97.15 8.28
CA ALA A 196 30.55 98.26 8.23
C ALA A 196 29.95 99.50 7.56
N PHE A 197 29.28 99.34 6.41
CA PHE A 197 28.62 100.43 5.70
C PHE A 197 27.43 101.01 6.51
N THR A 198 26.69 100.19 7.26
CA THR A 198 25.61 100.65 8.13
C THR A 198 26.17 101.42 9.34
N ILE A 199 27.25 100.95 9.96
CA ILE A 199 27.96 101.66 11.03
C ILE A 199 28.52 102.99 10.51
N GLN A 200 29.13 103.01 9.32
CA GLN A 200 29.61 104.23 8.69
C GLN A 200 28.46 105.21 8.40
N ASN A 201 27.34 104.75 7.83
CA ASN A 201 26.16 105.60 7.61
C ASN A 201 25.57 106.11 8.93
N ILE A 202 25.59 105.33 10.01
CA ILE A 202 25.15 105.78 11.35
C ILE A 202 26.09 106.85 11.91
N GLN A 203 27.41 106.70 11.71
CA GLN A 203 28.41 107.68 12.12
C GLN A 203 28.30 108.98 11.29
N GLU A 204 28.17 108.89 9.97
CA GLU A 204 27.95 110.05 9.09
C GLU A 204 26.63 110.75 9.44
N LYS A 205 25.56 110.00 9.70
CA LYS A 205 24.28 110.55 10.18
C LYS A 205 24.39 111.22 11.55
N HIS A 206 25.23 110.70 12.46
CA HIS A 206 25.50 111.35 13.75
C HIS A 206 26.21 112.70 13.57
N VAL A 207 27.27 112.74 12.74
CA VAL A 207 27.99 113.99 12.43
C VAL A 207 27.07 115.01 11.75
N LEU A 208 26.20 114.57 10.82
CA LEU A 208 25.19 115.43 10.19
C LEU A 208 24.12 115.92 11.18
N LEU A 209 23.78 115.13 12.21
CA LEU A 209 22.89 115.59 13.29
C LEU A 209 23.58 116.57 14.23
N GLU A 210 24.87 116.42 14.52
CA GLU A 210 25.65 117.42 15.28
C GLU A 210 25.75 118.74 14.51
N GLN A 211 26.07 118.70 13.22
CA GLN A 211 26.05 119.87 12.34
C GLN A 211 24.64 120.47 12.21
N GLY A 212 23.61 119.63 12.16
CA GLY A 212 22.21 120.05 12.21
C GLY A 212 21.87 120.79 13.51
N ASN A 213 22.32 120.29 14.66
CA ASN A 213 22.12 120.93 15.96
C ASN A 213 22.90 122.25 16.10
N GLU A 214 24.09 122.38 15.50
CA GLU A 214 24.83 123.66 15.43
C GLU A 214 24.07 124.67 14.56
N LEU A 215 23.57 124.25 13.40
CA LEU A 215 22.72 125.08 12.54
C LEU A 215 21.39 125.45 13.21
N GLU A 216 20.77 124.53 13.96
CA GLU A 216 19.57 124.78 14.77
C GLU A 216 19.85 125.84 15.85
N ALA A 217 21.03 125.82 16.48
CA ALA A 217 21.42 126.82 17.46
C ALA A 217 21.62 128.22 16.83
N ASP A 218 22.17 128.28 15.61
CA ASP A 218 22.25 129.51 14.83
C ASP A 218 20.88 129.97 14.30
N ILE A 219 19.98 129.04 13.95
CA ILE A 219 18.58 129.34 13.62
C ILE A 219 17.86 129.94 14.84
N ILE A 220 17.94 129.33 16.03
CA ILE A 220 17.33 129.87 17.27
C ILE A 220 17.88 131.26 17.62
N LYS A 221 19.12 131.56 17.22
CA LYS A 221 19.73 132.88 17.37
C LYS A 221 19.16 133.89 16.36
N ALA A 222 19.00 133.48 15.10
CA ALA A 222 18.32 134.26 14.07
C ALA A 222 16.81 134.44 14.36
N GLU A 223 16.13 133.45 14.94
CA GLU A 223 14.73 133.52 15.37
C GLU A 223 14.55 134.56 16.49
N LYS A 224 15.50 134.69 17.42
CA LYS A 224 15.48 135.78 18.41
C LYS A 224 15.64 137.16 17.76
N GLU A 225 16.39 137.26 16.67
CA GLU A 225 16.46 138.46 15.82
C GLU A 225 15.16 138.69 15.04
N ILE A 226 14.51 137.64 14.53
CA ILE A 226 13.20 137.70 13.87
C ILE A 226 12.11 138.10 14.86
N ILE A 227 12.10 137.61 16.10
CA ILE A 227 11.15 138.02 17.14
C ILE A 227 11.30 139.52 17.46
N ALA A 228 12.52 140.08 17.40
CA ALA A 228 12.72 141.52 17.52
C ALA A 228 12.12 142.30 16.33
N LEU A 229 12.14 141.73 15.12
CA LEU A 229 11.49 142.28 13.93
C LEU A 229 9.96 142.07 13.92
N GLU A 230 9.45 140.93 14.40
CA GLU A 230 8.02 140.64 14.53
C GLU A 230 7.34 141.60 15.50
N ASN A 231 8.00 142.01 16.59
CA ASN A 231 7.48 143.04 17.48
C ASN A 231 7.23 144.39 16.75
N THR A 232 7.96 144.68 15.65
CA THR A 232 7.67 145.84 14.79
C THR A 232 6.58 145.59 13.74
N VAL A 233 6.32 144.34 13.36
CA VAL A 233 5.28 143.93 12.40
C VAL A 233 3.91 143.69 13.09
N GLN A 234 3.90 143.28 14.36
CA GLN A 234 2.68 142.97 15.13
C GLN A 234 1.80 144.23 15.38
N VAL A 235 2.41 145.41 15.40
CA VAL A 235 1.73 146.72 15.42
C VAL A 235 1.04 147.04 14.09
N VAL A 236 1.51 146.46 12.98
CA VAL A 236 0.96 146.67 11.62
C VAL A 236 -0.07 145.60 11.25
N ASN A 237 0.13 144.34 11.68
CA ASN A 237 -0.69 143.21 11.26
C ASN A 237 -1.93 142.95 12.14
N SER A 238 -2.00 143.56 13.34
CA SER A 238 -3.17 143.49 14.24
C SER A 238 -4.43 144.20 13.70
N SER A 239 -4.30 144.96 12.60
CA SER A 239 -5.44 145.66 11.97
C SER A 239 -6.12 144.89 10.82
N ASN A 240 -5.59 143.73 10.37
CA ASN A 240 -5.95 143.22 9.02
C ASN A 240 -6.42 141.76 8.90
N VAL A 241 -6.38 140.92 9.95
CA VAL A 241 -6.76 139.49 9.83
C VAL A 241 -7.80 139.02 10.86
N SER A 242 -8.66 139.93 11.34
CA SER A 242 -9.96 139.58 11.94
C SER A 242 -10.98 139.02 10.92
N TYR A 243 -10.52 138.56 9.75
CA TYR A 243 -11.34 138.21 8.58
C TYR A 243 -11.09 136.80 8.01
N LYS A 244 -10.22 135.98 8.62
CA LYS A 244 -10.03 134.56 8.23
C LYS A 244 -10.15 133.61 9.41
N SER A 245 -11.25 133.79 10.15
CA SER A 245 -11.90 132.72 10.90
C SER A 245 -12.56 131.73 9.92
N ALA A 246 -12.72 130.46 10.33
CA ALA A 246 -13.41 129.34 9.64
C ALA A 246 -12.66 128.73 8.40
N VAL A 247 -12.60 127.40 8.16
CA VAL A 247 -13.26 126.24 8.80
C VAL A 247 -12.60 124.89 8.34
N PHE A 248 -12.40 123.92 9.27
CA PHE A 248 -12.39 122.42 9.16
C PHE A 248 -11.28 121.67 8.34
N GLN A 249 -10.71 120.50 8.75
CA GLN A 249 -11.20 119.10 9.01
C GLN A 249 -11.38 118.29 7.68
N VAL A 250 -11.11 116.97 7.50
CA VAL A 250 -11.12 115.76 8.38
C VAL A 250 -10.01 114.71 7.98
N GLU A 251 -9.86 113.61 8.73
CA GLU A 251 -9.02 112.40 8.48
C GLU A 251 -9.61 111.41 7.44
N GLU A 252 -8.81 110.45 6.96
CA GLU A 252 -9.19 109.35 6.03
C GLU A 252 -8.43 108.07 6.37
N TYR A 253 -9.10 106.93 6.59
CA TYR A 253 -8.63 105.53 6.39
C TYR A 253 -9.75 104.52 6.70
N ASN A 254 -10.15 103.69 5.72
CA ASN A 254 -10.67 102.32 5.88
C ASN A 254 -11.08 101.74 4.50
N LEU A 255 -10.25 100.84 3.93
CA LEU A 255 -10.62 100.04 2.75
C LEU A 255 -9.86 98.69 2.66
N ASP A 256 -8.68 98.56 3.26
CA ASP A 256 -7.81 97.38 3.09
C ASP A 256 -8.25 96.11 3.85
N ILE A 257 -9.13 96.20 4.85
CA ILE A 257 -9.43 95.07 5.76
C ILE A 257 -10.32 93.99 5.10
N GLU A 258 -11.13 94.37 4.11
CA GLU A 258 -12.16 93.48 3.54
C GLU A 258 -11.57 92.45 2.55
N GLN A 259 -10.47 92.78 1.85
CA GLN A 259 -9.91 91.94 0.78
C GLN A 259 -9.02 90.76 1.25
N ASP A 260 -8.59 90.75 2.52
CA ASP A 260 -7.76 89.66 3.06
C ASP A 260 -8.59 88.55 3.74
N ILE A 261 -9.84 88.83 4.11
CA ILE A 261 -10.75 87.85 4.72
C ILE A 261 -11.23 86.86 3.65
N ASP A 262 -11.63 87.34 2.47
CA ASP A 262 -12.14 86.48 1.39
C ASP A 262 -11.08 85.47 0.89
N LYS A 263 -9.82 85.88 0.78
CA LYS A 263 -8.71 84.99 0.36
C LYS A 263 -8.42 83.88 1.35
N GLN A 264 -8.62 84.13 2.66
CA GLN A 264 -8.45 83.10 3.69
C GLN A 264 -9.59 82.08 3.63
N LEU A 265 -10.81 82.52 3.35
CA LEU A 265 -11.98 81.64 3.23
C LEU A 265 -11.86 80.65 2.06
N GLU A 266 -11.37 81.09 0.89
CA GLU A 266 -11.16 80.21 -0.28
C GLU A 266 -10.09 79.14 -0.03
N GLN A 267 -9.02 79.47 0.72
CA GLN A 267 -7.96 78.52 1.05
C GLN A 267 -8.42 77.41 2.00
N GLU A 268 -9.15 77.78 3.06
CA GLU A 268 -9.68 76.82 4.03
C GLU A 268 -10.71 75.86 3.39
N LEU A 269 -11.53 76.34 2.45
CA LEU A 269 -12.48 75.48 1.71
C LEU A 269 -11.76 74.42 0.88
N CYS A 270 -10.67 74.77 0.21
CA CYS A 270 -9.89 73.84 -0.63
C CYS A 270 -9.24 72.72 0.21
N VAL A 271 -8.68 73.07 1.38
CA VAL A 271 -8.14 72.10 2.36
C VAL A 271 -9.23 71.16 2.89
N LEU A 272 -10.46 71.66 3.05
CA LEU A 272 -11.60 70.88 3.54
C LEU A 272 -12.06 69.82 2.50
N GLU A 273 -11.97 70.13 1.20
CA GLU A 273 -12.27 69.16 0.13
C GLU A 273 -11.22 68.03 0.07
N ASP A 274 -9.92 68.35 0.18
CA ASP A 274 -8.84 67.36 0.23
C ASP A 274 -9.02 66.39 1.42
N ILE A 275 -9.30 66.93 2.62
CA ILE A 275 -9.55 66.11 3.82
C ILE A 275 -10.78 65.19 3.64
N GLN A 276 -11.83 65.65 2.95
CA GLN A 276 -12.99 64.79 2.68
C GLN A 276 -12.66 63.65 1.71
N SER A 277 -11.78 63.88 0.73
CA SER A 277 -11.29 62.85 -0.18
C SER A 277 -10.46 61.79 0.57
N ASP A 278 -9.50 62.22 1.38
CA ASP A 278 -8.65 61.33 2.19
C ASP A 278 -9.48 60.45 3.15
N VAL A 279 -10.49 61.05 3.80
CA VAL A 279 -11.41 60.31 4.68
C VAL A 279 -12.22 59.26 3.91
N ALA A 280 -12.63 59.56 2.68
CA ALA A 280 -13.36 58.60 1.84
C ALA A 280 -12.49 57.42 1.38
N GLU A 281 -11.22 57.68 1.02
CA GLU A 281 -10.27 56.62 0.65
C GLU A 281 -9.91 55.73 1.86
N LEU A 282 -9.58 56.34 3.00
CA LEU A 282 -9.32 55.60 4.25
C LEU A 282 -10.52 54.76 4.71
N THR A 283 -11.75 55.27 4.58
CA THR A 283 -12.97 54.52 4.93
C THR A 283 -13.14 53.28 4.04
N LYS A 284 -12.81 53.39 2.75
CA LYS A 284 -12.85 52.27 1.81
C LYS A 284 -11.77 51.24 2.10
N ASP A 285 -10.56 51.67 2.41
CA ASP A 285 -9.47 50.77 2.80
C ASP A 285 -9.82 49.99 4.07
N ILE A 286 -10.38 50.65 5.10
CA ILE A 286 -10.89 50.00 6.32
C ILE A 286 -11.91 48.91 5.97
N GLN A 287 -12.90 49.18 5.12
CA GLN A 287 -13.88 48.17 4.70
C GLN A 287 -13.23 46.96 4.03
N THR A 288 -12.27 47.17 3.11
CA THR A 288 -11.57 46.03 2.48
C THR A 288 -10.71 45.25 3.47
N LEU A 289 -10.13 45.91 4.49
CA LEU A 289 -9.39 45.24 5.55
C LEU A 289 -10.32 44.41 6.45
N GLU A 290 -11.52 44.90 6.77
CA GLU A 290 -12.54 44.16 7.52
C GLU A 290 -13.05 42.92 6.75
N GLU A 291 -13.29 43.02 5.45
CA GLU A 291 -13.61 41.88 4.57
C GLU A 291 -12.49 40.84 4.52
N ASN A 292 -11.23 41.27 4.41
CA ASN A 292 -10.08 40.37 4.44
C ASN A 292 -9.90 39.71 5.81
N LEU A 293 -10.14 40.43 6.91
CA LEU A 293 -10.00 39.94 8.28
C LEU A 293 -11.09 38.89 8.60
N THR A 294 -12.34 39.15 8.20
CA THR A 294 -13.43 38.16 8.32
C THR A 294 -13.15 36.90 7.49
N TRP A 295 -12.65 37.03 6.26
CA TRP A 295 -12.22 35.88 5.44
C TRP A 295 -11.08 35.08 6.10
N LEU A 296 -10.10 35.75 6.71
CA LEU A 296 -9.00 35.10 7.44
C LEU A 296 -9.51 34.34 8.67
N ILE A 297 -10.45 34.91 9.44
CA ILE A 297 -11.08 34.23 10.59
C ILE A 297 -11.82 32.96 10.14
N ASP A 298 -12.61 33.04 9.07
CA ASP A 298 -13.31 31.86 8.53
C ASP A 298 -12.33 30.81 8.02
N ARG A 299 -11.22 31.24 7.41
CA ARG A 299 -10.16 30.34 6.94
C ARG A 299 -9.41 29.67 8.09
N GLU A 300 -9.12 30.39 9.16
CA GLU A 300 -8.56 29.85 10.41
C GLU A 300 -9.52 28.82 11.01
N ASN A 301 -10.80 29.17 11.20
CA ASN A 301 -11.83 28.29 11.74
C ASN A 301 -11.96 26.96 10.95
N GLN A 302 -11.83 27.01 9.62
CA GLN A 302 -11.79 25.79 8.79
C GLN A 302 -10.53 24.96 9.03
N LEU A 303 -9.35 25.59 9.13
CA LEU A 303 -8.09 24.90 9.37
C LEU A 303 -8.06 24.27 10.78
N THR A 304 -8.57 24.96 11.79
CA THR A 304 -8.70 24.46 13.17
C THR A 304 -9.61 23.24 13.23
N LYS A 305 -10.76 23.26 12.54
CA LYS A 305 -11.65 22.08 12.41
C LYS A 305 -10.95 20.90 11.75
N GLN A 306 -10.26 21.13 10.63
CA GLN A 306 -9.49 20.09 9.94
C GLN A 306 -8.37 19.53 10.83
N TRP A 307 -7.71 20.39 11.61
CA TRP A 307 -6.68 19.96 12.56
C TRP A 307 -7.27 19.09 13.68
N THR A 308 -8.40 19.49 14.29
CA THR A 308 -9.08 18.68 15.32
C THR A 308 -9.55 17.33 14.79
N ASP A 309 -10.06 17.27 13.55
CA ASP A 309 -10.47 15.99 12.94
C ASP A 309 -9.28 15.05 12.71
N LYS A 310 -8.13 15.61 12.31
CA LYS A 310 -6.89 14.86 12.11
C LYS A 310 -6.31 14.38 13.45
N ASP A 311 -6.29 15.23 14.47
CA ASP A 311 -5.82 14.85 15.81
C ASP A 311 -6.70 13.75 16.42
N ASN A 312 -8.02 13.92 16.38
CA ASN A 312 -8.99 12.88 16.77
C ASN A 312 -8.72 11.55 16.05
N LYS A 313 -8.38 11.56 14.75
CA LYS A 313 -8.06 10.33 14.03
C LYS A 313 -6.71 9.74 14.44
N VAL A 314 -5.71 10.56 14.75
CA VAL A 314 -4.42 10.10 15.31
C VAL A 314 -4.63 9.44 16.67
N GLN A 315 -5.44 10.04 17.56
CA GLN A 315 -5.77 9.46 18.86
C GLN A 315 -6.47 8.10 18.72
N GLN A 316 -7.48 7.98 17.84
CA GLN A 316 -8.15 6.71 17.53
C GLN A 316 -7.16 5.64 17.04
N LEU A 317 -6.30 5.98 16.09
CA LEU A 317 -5.29 5.06 15.55
C LEU A 317 -4.26 4.65 16.63
N GLY A 318 -3.91 5.54 17.56
CA GLY A 318 -3.07 5.23 18.71
C GLY A 318 -3.72 4.21 19.67
N VAL A 319 -5.03 4.34 19.93
CA VAL A 319 -5.80 3.38 20.71
C VAL A 319 -5.88 2.03 20.00
N GLU A 320 -6.20 2.01 18.70
CA GLU A 320 -6.22 0.79 17.87
C GLU A 320 -4.85 0.09 17.86
N LEU A 321 -3.76 0.84 17.68
CA LEU A 321 -2.39 0.33 17.70
C LEU A 321 -2.06 -0.33 19.06
N ASN A 322 -2.40 0.32 20.17
CA ASN A 322 -2.22 -0.24 21.52
C ASN A 322 -3.06 -1.51 21.77
N GLN A 323 -4.25 -1.60 21.19
CA GLN A 323 -5.03 -2.84 21.22
C GLN A 323 -4.38 -3.96 20.40
N GLN A 324 -3.77 -3.65 19.26
CA GLN A 324 -3.09 -4.66 18.43
C GLN A 324 -1.75 -5.10 19.05
N THR A 325 -0.95 -4.19 19.61
CA THR A 325 0.30 -4.55 20.31
C THR A 325 0.02 -5.42 21.54
N THR A 326 -1.02 -5.11 22.32
CA THR A 326 -1.41 -5.96 23.46
C THR A 326 -1.95 -7.33 23.04
N LYS A 327 -2.69 -7.43 21.92
CA LYS A 327 -3.07 -8.72 21.32
C LYS A 327 -1.83 -9.52 20.87
N LEU A 328 -0.89 -8.88 20.18
CA LEU A 328 0.36 -9.50 19.72
C LEU A 328 1.19 -10.03 20.90
N ILE A 329 1.37 -9.24 21.96
CA ILE A 329 2.08 -9.67 23.18
C ILE A 329 1.39 -10.89 23.84
N ARG A 330 0.06 -10.97 23.84
CA ARG A 330 -0.68 -12.15 24.34
C ARG A 330 -0.44 -13.37 23.45
N ALA A 331 -0.54 -13.21 22.12
CA ALA A 331 -0.28 -14.28 21.16
C ALA A 331 1.17 -14.80 21.26
N GLU A 332 2.16 -13.92 21.38
CA GLU A 332 3.55 -14.30 21.63
C GLU A 332 3.74 -15.09 22.93
N LYS A 333 3.08 -14.67 24.02
CA LYS A 333 3.11 -15.40 25.30
C LYS A 333 2.51 -16.80 25.14
N GLN A 334 1.39 -16.94 24.45
CA GLN A 334 0.77 -18.23 24.14
C GLN A 334 1.68 -19.10 23.26
N ILE A 335 2.29 -18.56 22.21
CA ILE A 335 3.25 -19.28 21.36
C ILE A 335 4.48 -19.73 22.16
N LYS A 336 5.02 -18.87 23.04
CA LYS A 336 6.14 -19.22 23.94
C LYS A 336 5.74 -20.31 24.95
N GLN A 337 4.51 -20.31 25.45
CA GLN A 337 3.97 -21.39 26.31
C GLN A 337 3.82 -22.69 25.52
N LEU A 338 3.19 -22.66 24.34
CA LEU A 338 2.98 -23.83 23.48
C LEU A 338 4.30 -24.48 23.05
N LYS A 339 5.32 -23.68 22.70
CA LYS A 339 6.67 -24.17 22.40
C LYS A 339 7.28 -24.89 23.60
N ARG A 340 7.24 -24.30 24.80
CA ARG A 340 7.70 -24.97 26.03
C ARG A 340 6.95 -26.26 26.31
N THR A 341 5.64 -26.31 26.08
CA THR A 341 4.88 -27.56 26.25
C THR A 341 5.28 -28.62 25.22
N LEU A 342 5.54 -28.24 23.96
CA LEU A 342 6.02 -29.15 22.92
C LEU A 342 7.42 -29.68 23.23
N GLU A 343 8.31 -28.83 23.73
CA GLU A 343 9.65 -29.18 24.21
C GLU A 343 9.59 -30.15 25.42
N LEU A 344 8.68 -29.91 26.37
CA LEU A 344 8.44 -30.78 27.54
C LEU A 344 7.75 -32.12 27.20
N ILE A 345 7.06 -32.22 26.05
CA ILE A 345 6.43 -33.45 25.55
C ILE A 345 7.47 -34.38 24.84
N GLY A 346 8.75 -34.00 24.89
CA GLY A 346 9.91 -34.66 24.27
C GLY A 346 9.79 -36.16 23.98
N HIS A 347 9.77 -36.47 22.67
CA HIS A 347 9.92 -37.78 22.02
C HIS A 347 9.00 -38.96 22.42
N GLU A 348 8.51 -39.10 23.65
CA GLU A 348 7.69 -40.27 24.04
C GLU A 348 6.25 -40.25 23.48
N LYS A 349 5.71 -39.08 23.16
CA LYS A 349 4.32 -38.91 22.70
C LYS A 349 4.16 -38.61 21.21
N GLN A 350 5.20 -38.83 20.40
CA GLN A 350 5.12 -38.73 18.93
C GLN A 350 3.89 -39.45 18.32
N PRO A 351 3.51 -40.69 18.71
CA PRO A 351 2.29 -41.31 18.16
C PRO A 351 0.98 -40.62 18.58
N MET A 352 0.95 -39.95 19.74
CA MET A 352 -0.22 -39.18 20.20
C MET A 352 -0.34 -37.84 19.47
N ILE A 353 0.79 -37.20 19.14
CA ILE A 353 0.83 -35.99 18.30
C ILE A 353 0.38 -36.35 16.88
N LEU A 354 0.90 -37.44 16.30
CA LEU A 354 0.48 -37.92 14.98
C LEU A 354 -1.03 -38.26 14.94
N LEU A 355 -1.59 -38.80 16.03
CA LEU A 355 -3.03 -39.03 16.15
C LEU A 355 -3.82 -37.72 16.22
N ALA A 356 -3.34 -36.72 16.95
CA ALA A 356 -3.97 -35.39 17.01
C ALA A 356 -3.90 -34.65 15.66
N GLU A 357 -2.81 -34.78 14.90
CA GLU A 357 -2.70 -34.25 13.53
C GLU A 357 -3.67 -34.95 12.57
N LYS A 358 -3.85 -36.28 12.72
CA LYS A 358 -4.85 -37.05 11.97
C LYS A 358 -6.28 -36.59 12.31
N ASP A 359 -6.60 -36.40 13.59
CA ASP A 359 -7.90 -35.92 14.07
C ASP A 359 -8.18 -34.46 13.67
N LEU A 360 -7.16 -33.62 13.57
CA LEU A 360 -7.32 -32.25 13.05
C LEU A 360 -7.61 -32.29 11.55
N CYS A 361 -6.84 -33.07 10.79
CA CYS A 361 -7.03 -33.22 9.34
C CYS A 361 -8.40 -33.84 8.99
N THR A 362 -8.91 -34.80 9.78
CA THR A 362 -10.27 -35.32 9.58
C THR A 362 -11.33 -34.27 9.89
N LYS A 363 -11.17 -33.43 10.92
CA LYS A 363 -12.07 -32.30 11.20
C LYS A 363 -12.06 -31.25 10.09
N GLU A 364 -10.88 -30.84 9.61
CA GLU A 364 -10.76 -29.90 8.49
C GLU A 364 -11.43 -30.45 7.21
N LEU A 365 -11.29 -31.75 6.95
CA LEU A 365 -12.00 -32.42 5.83
C LEU A 365 -13.51 -32.49 6.05
N ILE A 366 -13.99 -32.70 7.28
CA ILE A 366 -15.42 -32.67 7.61
C ILE A 366 -15.97 -31.26 7.42
N GLU A 367 -15.36 -30.24 8.00
CA GLU A 367 -15.77 -28.83 7.86
C GLU A 367 -15.73 -28.35 6.40
N SER A 368 -14.73 -28.78 5.62
CA SER A 368 -14.64 -28.49 4.19
C SER A 368 -15.78 -29.16 3.39
N ASN A 369 -16.08 -30.44 3.69
CA ASN A 369 -17.20 -31.15 3.07
C ASN A 369 -18.56 -30.56 3.48
N GLU A 370 -18.74 -30.18 4.75
CA GLU A 370 -19.95 -29.50 5.24
C GLU A 370 -20.13 -28.14 4.57
N SER A 371 -19.05 -27.35 4.43
CA SER A 371 -19.06 -26.08 3.69
C SER A 371 -19.43 -26.28 2.21
N ALA A 372 -18.90 -27.31 1.56
CA ALA A 372 -19.25 -27.65 0.18
C ALA A 372 -20.74 -28.07 0.07
N LEU A 373 -21.25 -28.90 0.99
CA LEU A 373 -22.66 -29.28 1.04
C LEU A 373 -23.58 -28.09 1.33
N GLN A 374 -23.15 -27.14 2.16
CA GLN A 374 -23.86 -25.89 2.43
C GLN A 374 -23.93 -25.00 1.18
N GLN A 375 -22.84 -24.89 0.42
CA GLN A 375 -22.81 -24.17 -0.86
C GLN A 375 -23.68 -24.84 -1.93
N LEU A 376 -23.72 -26.18 -1.98
CA LEU A 376 -24.64 -26.92 -2.84
C LEU A 376 -26.11 -26.73 -2.42
N ALA A 377 -26.39 -26.61 -1.12
CA ALA A 377 -27.72 -26.25 -0.63
C ALA A 377 -28.13 -24.83 -1.03
N GLU A 378 -27.22 -23.86 -0.97
CA GLU A 378 -27.48 -22.50 -1.47
C GLU A 378 -27.71 -22.47 -2.98
N LEU A 379 -26.94 -23.22 -3.77
CA LEU A 379 -27.13 -23.34 -5.22
C LEU A 379 -28.49 -23.97 -5.57
N SER A 380 -28.87 -25.03 -4.86
CA SER A 380 -30.20 -25.66 -4.98
C SER A 380 -31.35 -24.68 -4.70
N VAL A 381 -31.17 -23.73 -3.77
CA VAL A 381 -32.18 -22.70 -3.45
C VAL A 381 -32.20 -21.57 -4.47
N ARG A 382 -31.03 -21.14 -4.97
CA ARG A 382 -30.92 -20.07 -5.99
C ARG A 382 -31.37 -20.54 -7.38
N HIS A 383 -31.24 -21.83 -7.68
CA HIS A 383 -31.56 -22.44 -8.97
C HIS A 383 -32.38 -23.72 -8.78
N PRO A 384 -33.72 -23.64 -8.65
CA PRO A 384 -34.57 -24.80 -8.33
C PRO A 384 -34.51 -25.92 -9.40
N GLU A 385 -34.15 -25.58 -10.63
CA GLU A 385 -33.89 -26.55 -11.72
C GLU A 385 -32.71 -27.49 -11.42
N THR A 386 -31.75 -27.06 -10.61
CA THR A 386 -30.57 -27.87 -10.22
C THR A 386 -30.84 -28.78 -9.03
N ALA A 387 -31.85 -28.48 -8.20
CA ALA A 387 -32.22 -29.23 -7.02
C ALA A 387 -32.48 -30.74 -7.26
N PRO A 388 -33.27 -31.16 -8.27
CA PRO A 388 -33.50 -32.60 -8.52
C PRO A 388 -32.23 -33.32 -8.97
N ILE A 389 -31.38 -32.66 -9.77
CA ILE A 389 -30.11 -33.21 -10.26
C ILE A 389 -29.13 -33.42 -9.09
N LEU A 390 -28.99 -32.40 -8.23
CA LEU A 390 -28.16 -32.47 -7.03
C LEU A 390 -28.66 -33.54 -6.05
N SER A 391 -29.98 -33.63 -5.84
CA SER A 391 -30.60 -34.67 -5.00
C SER A 391 -30.29 -36.08 -5.54
N GLN A 392 -30.40 -36.30 -6.85
CA GLN A 392 -30.08 -37.58 -7.49
C GLN A 392 -28.60 -37.97 -7.28
N TYR A 393 -27.66 -37.08 -7.58
CA TYR A 393 -26.22 -37.37 -7.39
C TYR A 393 -25.84 -37.59 -5.93
N LEU A 394 -26.38 -36.80 -5.00
CA LEU A 394 -26.12 -36.97 -3.57
C LEU A 394 -26.72 -38.28 -3.03
N SER A 395 -27.92 -38.67 -3.48
CA SER A 395 -28.54 -39.95 -3.12
C SER A 395 -27.67 -41.15 -3.56
N HIS A 396 -27.07 -41.07 -4.75
CA HIS A 396 -26.16 -42.10 -5.27
C HIS A 396 -24.87 -42.21 -4.45
N MET A 397 -24.39 -41.09 -3.90
CA MET A 397 -23.24 -41.03 -2.99
C MET A 397 -23.60 -41.26 -1.50
N LYS A 398 -24.87 -41.54 -1.17
CA LYS A 398 -25.40 -41.65 0.21
C LYS A 398 -25.18 -40.41 1.08
N LEU A 399 -25.15 -39.23 0.47
CA LEU A 399 -25.03 -37.94 1.15
C LEU A 399 -26.39 -37.23 1.17
N SER A 400 -26.65 -36.46 2.23
CA SER A 400 -27.83 -35.62 2.38
C SER A 400 -27.43 -34.14 2.46
N LEU A 401 -28.20 -33.27 1.83
CA LEU A 401 -28.05 -31.81 2.04
C LEU A 401 -28.39 -31.47 3.50
N PRO A 402 -27.61 -30.62 4.18
CA PRO A 402 -27.93 -30.16 5.53
C PRO A 402 -29.25 -29.37 5.52
N LEU A 403 -30.12 -29.61 6.51
CA LEU A 403 -31.29 -28.75 6.71
C LEU A 403 -30.81 -27.35 7.10
N ARG A 404 -31.32 -26.34 6.38
CA ARG A 404 -30.91 -24.95 6.57
C ARG A 404 -31.20 -24.50 8.00
N HIS A 405 -30.18 -24.15 8.77
CA HIS A 405 -30.36 -23.17 9.84
C HIS A 405 -30.83 -21.87 9.21
N SER A 406 -32.07 -21.46 9.48
CA SER A 406 -32.57 -20.14 9.12
C SER A 406 -31.55 -19.09 9.58
N PRO A 407 -31.14 -18.12 8.73
CA PRO A 407 -30.30 -17.03 9.20
C PRO A 407 -31.11 -16.26 10.24
N ALA A 408 -30.74 -16.43 11.51
CA ALA A 408 -31.36 -15.71 12.61
C ALA A 408 -31.24 -14.21 12.33
N THR A 409 -32.38 -13.52 12.40
CA THR A 409 -32.50 -12.09 12.15
C THR A 409 -31.40 -11.33 12.86
N SER A 410 -30.65 -10.51 12.12
CA SER A 410 -29.53 -9.74 12.65
C SER A 410 -29.99 -8.89 13.83
N VAL A 411 -29.61 -9.28 15.05
CA VAL A 411 -29.88 -8.48 16.25
C VAL A 411 -29.01 -7.24 16.17
N LEU A 412 -29.60 -6.16 15.67
CA LEU A 412 -29.01 -4.83 15.68
C LEU A 412 -28.66 -4.47 17.12
N SER A 413 -27.41 -4.06 17.33
CA SER A 413 -26.91 -3.61 18.63
C SER A 413 -27.62 -2.31 19.02
N ALA A 414 -28.68 -2.43 19.82
CA ALA A 414 -29.25 -1.31 20.57
C ALA A 414 -28.27 -0.94 21.69
N ARG A 415 -27.24 -0.17 21.36
CA ARG A 415 -26.36 0.45 22.37
C ARG A 415 -27.11 1.63 22.97
N SER A 416 -27.72 1.40 24.13
CA SER A 416 -28.50 2.38 24.88
C SER A 416 -27.76 3.71 25.04
N GLN A 417 -28.48 4.81 24.79
CA GLN A 417 -28.12 6.09 25.37
C GLN A 417 -28.28 5.98 26.88
N MET A 418 -27.16 6.01 27.60
CA MET A 418 -27.08 6.42 29.00
C MET A 418 -25.82 7.26 29.14
N SER A 419 -26.04 8.56 29.19
CA SER A 419 -25.14 9.56 29.73
C SER A 419 -26.03 10.47 30.59
N ASP A 420 -25.66 10.58 31.86
CA ASP A 420 -26.51 11.06 32.94
C ASP A 420 -26.66 12.58 32.99
N LEU A 421 -27.32 13.03 34.07
CA LEU A 421 -27.23 14.35 34.68
C LEU A 421 -25.77 14.84 34.87
#